data_AF-A0A3B0R5G7-F1
#
_entry.id   AF-A0A3B0R5G7-F1
#
_cell.length_a   1.000
_cell.length_b   1.000
_cell.length_c   1.000
_cell.angle_alpha   90.00
_cell.angle_beta   90.00
_cell.angle_gamma   90.00
#
_symmetry.space_group_name_H-M   'P 1'
#
loop_
_entity.id
_entity.type
_entity.pdbx_description
1 polymer ?
#
loop_
_entity_poly.entity_id
_entity_poly.type
_entity_poly.pdbx_seq_one_letter_code
_entity_poly.pdbx_strand_id
1 'polypeptide(L)'
;MSAIWASLPVPALLLAADDRIAAINPAAEEFLISSARAIKGAPVWDVLRVEAPVEAAMKRIRREGAPLFVNDVVVAVGVGPGIACSVQIAPMAGEDGQLIMLITPRDLSGQMGQNHPVKSAARSAIGMGAMLAHEIKNPLAGITGAAQLLAMNLNAGDREMTDLIVSESRRIVALLEQVEQFGDTRPPECCAVN
;
A
#
# COMPACT_ATOMS: atom_id res chain seq x y z
N MET A 1 -12.24 13.62 16.36
CA MET A 1 -10.98 12.89 16.57
C MET A 1 -9.97 13.88 17.17
N SER A 2 -9.30 13.54 18.27
CA SER A 2 -8.43 14.47 19.02
C SER A 2 -7.18 14.88 18.22
N ALA A 3 -6.56 16.02 18.57
CA ALA A 3 -5.29 16.46 17.97
C ALA A 3 -4.18 15.40 18.10
N ILE A 4 -4.17 14.64 19.21
CA ILE A 4 -3.24 13.53 19.44
C ILE A 4 -3.38 12.47 18.34
N TRP A 5 -4.61 12.05 17.99
CA TRP A 5 -4.84 11.04 16.96
C TRP A 5 -4.23 11.45 15.61
N ALA A 6 -4.44 12.70 15.21
CA ALA A 6 -3.91 13.24 13.96
C ALA A 6 -2.37 13.39 13.97
N SER A 7 -1.77 13.59 15.14
CA SER A 7 -0.32 13.79 15.32
C SER A 7 0.46 12.51 15.63
N LEU A 8 -0.21 11.35 15.76
CA LEU A 8 0.49 10.07 15.98
C LEU A 8 1.38 9.74 14.77
N PRO A 9 2.72 9.57 14.96
CA PRO A 9 3.66 9.32 13.87
C PRO A 9 3.70 7.83 13.43
N VAL A 10 2.71 7.05 13.87
CA VAL A 10 2.59 5.63 13.58
C VAL A 10 1.21 5.36 12.97
N PRO A 11 1.10 4.54 11.92
CA PRO A 11 -0.17 4.08 11.40
C PRO A 11 -1.06 3.50 12.50
N ALA A 12 -2.22 4.14 12.71
CA ALA A 12 -3.19 3.75 13.71
C ALA A 12 -4.57 3.57 13.07
N LEU A 13 -5.17 2.41 13.33
CA LEU A 13 -6.51 2.05 12.92
C LEU A 13 -7.38 1.85 14.15
N LEU A 14 -8.59 2.40 14.12
CA LEU A 14 -9.65 2.10 15.07
C LEU A 14 -10.60 1.09 14.44
N LEU A 15 -10.81 -0.03 15.11
CA LEU A 15 -11.61 -1.15 14.63
C LEU A 15 -12.87 -1.29 15.50
N ALA A 16 -14.03 -1.34 14.84
CA ALA A 16 -15.32 -1.59 15.46
C ALA A 16 -15.42 -3.06 15.95
N ALA A 17 -16.49 -3.38 16.68
CA ALA A 17 -16.71 -4.72 17.26
C ALA A 17 -16.82 -5.85 16.23
N ASP A 18 -17.18 -5.50 14.99
CA ASP A 18 -17.35 -6.41 13.85
C ASP A 18 -16.13 -6.41 12.90
N ASP A 19 -14.96 -6.00 13.41
CA ASP A 19 -13.69 -5.95 12.68
C ASP A 19 -13.70 -5.03 11.43
N ARG A 20 -14.59 -4.03 11.43
CA ARG A 20 -14.60 -2.95 10.43
C ARG A 20 -13.77 -1.75 10.85
N ILE A 21 -13.20 -1.06 9.87
CA ILE A 21 -12.42 0.16 10.11
C ILE A 21 -13.36 1.31 10.47
N ALA A 22 -13.35 1.73 11.74
CA ALA A 22 -14.12 2.87 12.23
C ALA A 22 -13.43 4.21 11.90
N ALA A 23 -12.10 4.24 12.00
CA ALA A 23 -11.27 5.39 11.69
C ALA A 23 -9.81 4.99 11.44
N ILE A 24 -9.07 5.85 10.74
CA ILE A 24 -7.61 5.78 10.61
C ILE A 24 -7.02 7.16 10.86
N ASN A 25 -5.74 7.23 11.23
CA ASN A 25 -5.00 8.49 11.33
C ASN A 25 -4.26 8.84 10.02
N PRO A 26 -3.71 10.06 9.87
CA PRO A 26 -2.97 10.44 8.67
C PRO A 26 -1.79 9.52 8.33
N ALA A 27 -1.04 9.06 9.34
CA ALA A 27 0.04 8.09 9.12
C ALA A 27 -0.47 6.75 8.53
N ALA A 28 -1.68 6.32 8.91
CA ALA A 28 -2.32 5.15 8.31
C ALA A 28 -2.88 5.46 6.91
N GLU A 29 -3.34 6.68 6.62
CA GLU A 29 -3.72 7.04 5.25
C GLU A 29 -2.53 6.90 4.28
N GLU A 30 -1.35 7.34 4.72
CA GLU A 30 -0.10 7.18 3.98
C GLU A 30 0.30 5.71 3.83
N PHE A 31 0.29 4.94 4.93
CA PHE A 31 0.66 3.52 4.91
C PHE A 31 -0.28 2.67 4.04
N LEU A 32 -1.58 2.94 4.10
CA LEU A 32 -2.61 2.20 3.35
C LEU A 32 -2.83 2.73 1.93
N ILE A 33 -2.20 3.87 1.58
CA ILE A 33 -2.38 4.57 0.31
C ILE A 33 -3.90 4.78 0.06
N SER A 34 -4.63 5.15 1.10
CA SER A 34 -6.09 5.22 1.10
C SER A 34 -6.59 6.25 2.10
N SER A 35 -7.52 7.10 1.67
CA SER A 35 -8.13 8.08 2.59
C SER A 35 -9.03 7.40 3.63
N ALA A 36 -9.14 8.01 4.81
CA ALA A 36 -10.04 7.57 5.88
C ALA A 36 -11.49 7.48 5.40
N ARG A 37 -11.91 8.38 4.50
CA ARG A 37 -13.25 8.38 3.93
C ARG A 37 -13.49 7.16 3.01
N ALA A 38 -12.47 6.72 2.27
CA ALA A 38 -12.62 5.65 1.29
C ALA A 38 -12.79 4.27 1.96
N ILE A 39 -12.09 4.03 3.07
CA ILE A 39 -12.08 2.72 3.73
C ILE A 39 -12.91 2.65 5.02
N LYS A 40 -13.56 3.74 5.42
CA LYS A 40 -14.43 3.74 6.60
C LYS A 40 -15.56 2.73 6.41
N GLY A 41 -15.72 1.83 7.38
CA GLY A 41 -16.69 0.76 7.37
C GLY A 41 -16.29 -0.45 6.54
N ALA A 42 -15.15 -0.44 5.84
CA ALA A 42 -14.64 -1.63 5.17
C ALA A 42 -14.18 -2.66 6.22
N PRO A 43 -14.36 -3.97 5.97
CA PRO A 43 -13.71 -5.01 6.77
C PRO A 43 -12.20 -4.81 6.75
N VAL A 44 -11.57 -4.88 7.90
CA VAL A 44 -10.12 -4.67 8.04
C VAL A 44 -9.34 -5.63 7.12
N TRP A 45 -9.78 -6.88 7.02
CA TRP A 45 -9.15 -7.94 6.23
C TRP A 45 -9.29 -7.80 4.72
N ASP A 46 -10.21 -6.95 4.23
CA ASP A 46 -10.31 -6.62 2.80
C ASP A 46 -9.24 -5.59 2.41
N VAL A 47 -8.76 -4.81 3.37
CA VAL A 47 -7.76 -3.74 3.17
C VAL A 47 -6.35 -4.25 3.47
N LEU A 48 -6.18 -5.06 4.52
CA LEU A 48 -4.87 -5.57 4.94
C LEU A 48 -4.86 -7.09 5.08
N ARG A 49 -3.75 -7.69 4.66
CA ARG A 49 -3.41 -9.09 4.92
C ARG A 49 -2.24 -9.13 5.88
N VAL A 50 -2.39 -9.86 6.98
CA VAL A 50 -1.35 -10.04 8.00
C VAL A 50 -1.02 -11.53 8.06
N GLU A 51 0.25 -11.89 7.85
CA GLU A 51 0.72 -13.29 7.86
C GLU A 51 0.94 -13.80 9.30
N ALA A 52 -0.09 -13.65 10.14
CA ALA A 52 -0.14 -14.17 11.51
C ALA A 52 -1.61 -14.42 11.89
N PRO A 53 -1.90 -15.25 12.92
CA PRO A 53 -3.27 -15.55 13.35
C PRO A 53 -3.90 -14.40 14.15
N VAL A 54 -3.90 -13.19 13.58
CA VAL A 54 -4.32 -11.96 14.24
C VAL A 54 -5.84 -11.92 14.45
N GLU A 55 -6.63 -12.48 13.53
CA GLU A 55 -8.09 -12.51 13.67
C GLU A 55 -8.56 -13.27 14.92
N ALA A 56 -8.00 -14.47 15.15
CA ALA A 56 -8.27 -15.24 16.35
C ALA A 56 -7.80 -14.51 17.61
N ALA A 57 -6.66 -13.81 17.52
CA ALA A 57 -6.15 -13.02 18.62
C ALA A 57 -7.05 -11.81 18.93
N MET A 58 -7.61 -11.11 17.94
CA MET A 58 -8.55 -10.00 18.16
C MET A 58 -9.78 -10.42 18.96
N LYS A 59 -10.36 -11.60 18.65
CA LYS A 59 -11.47 -12.17 19.43
C LYS A 59 -11.06 -12.40 20.89
N ARG A 60 -9.83 -12.86 21.13
CA ARG A 60 -9.28 -13.06 22.47
C ARG A 60 -9.06 -11.74 23.22
N ILE A 61 -8.50 -10.72 22.55
CA ILE A 61 -8.27 -9.38 23.11
C ILE A 61 -9.61 -8.77 23.57
N ARG A 62 -10.68 -8.90 22.78
CA ARG A 62 -12.02 -8.42 23.16
C ARG A 62 -12.58 -9.11 24.40
N ARG A 63 -12.27 -10.40 24.59
CA ARG A 63 -12.77 -11.21 25.73
C ARG A 63 -11.97 -11.03 27.00
N GLU A 64 -10.64 -10.96 26.87
CA GLU A 64 -9.70 -10.97 28.01
C GLU A 64 -9.14 -9.58 28.34
N GLY A 65 -9.29 -8.61 27.44
CA GLY A 65 -8.74 -7.25 27.59
C GLY A 65 -7.21 -7.17 27.47
N ALA A 66 -6.53 -8.30 27.24
CA ALA A 66 -5.07 -8.35 27.16
C ALA A 66 -4.59 -7.87 25.78
N PRO A 67 -3.68 -6.88 25.69
CA PRO A 67 -3.13 -6.43 24.42
C PRO A 67 -2.26 -7.50 23.76
N LEU A 68 -2.21 -7.48 22.44
CA LEU A 68 -1.38 -8.34 21.60
C LEU A 68 -0.24 -7.53 20.99
N PHE A 69 0.96 -8.11 21.01
CA PHE A 69 2.14 -7.59 20.34
C PHE A 69 2.71 -8.69 19.46
N VAL A 70 2.71 -8.47 18.15
CA VAL A 70 3.32 -9.36 17.17
C VAL A 70 4.47 -8.62 16.51
N ASN A 71 5.68 -9.11 16.70
CA ASN A 71 6.85 -8.62 16.01
C ASN A 71 7.12 -9.53 14.80
N ASP A 72 7.86 -9.04 13.81
CA ASP A 72 8.33 -9.85 12.68
C ASP A 72 7.20 -10.43 11.81
N VAL A 73 6.10 -9.69 11.63
CA VAL A 73 4.99 -10.13 10.80
C VAL A 73 4.94 -9.41 9.46
N VAL A 74 4.68 -10.15 8.40
CA VAL A 74 4.48 -9.59 7.07
C VAL A 74 3.06 -9.01 6.98
N VAL A 75 2.97 -7.73 6.63
CA VAL A 75 1.71 -7.00 6.41
C VAL A 75 1.68 -6.52 4.97
N ALA A 76 0.66 -6.90 4.22
CA ALA A 76 0.40 -6.44 2.85
C ALA A 76 -0.87 -5.58 2.82
N VAL A 77 -0.87 -4.54 1.99
CA VAL A 77 -2.03 -3.69 1.73
C VAL A 77 -2.61 -4.07 0.37
N GLY A 78 -3.88 -4.50 0.34
CA GLY A 78 -4.54 -5.03 -0.86
C GLY A 78 -3.75 -6.15 -1.54
N VAL A 79 -3.48 -5.97 -2.84
CA VAL A 79 -2.69 -6.90 -3.67
C VAL A 79 -1.18 -6.58 -3.69
N GLY A 80 -0.74 -5.59 -2.92
CA GLY A 80 0.67 -5.18 -2.87
C GLY A 80 1.59 -6.19 -2.18
N PRO A 81 2.92 -5.99 -2.30
CA PRO A 81 3.90 -6.81 -1.60
C PRO A 81 3.78 -6.64 -0.08
N GLY A 82 4.14 -7.69 0.65
CA GLY A 82 4.17 -7.66 2.11
C GLY A 82 5.41 -6.94 2.66
N ILE A 83 5.23 -6.19 3.74
CA ILE A 83 6.29 -5.45 4.45
C ILE A 83 6.42 -6.05 5.85
N ALA A 84 7.66 -6.24 6.32
CA ALA A 84 7.92 -6.68 7.68
C ALA A 84 7.54 -5.56 8.66
N CYS A 85 6.63 -5.87 9.58
CA CYS A 85 6.06 -4.94 10.53
C CYS A 85 6.06 -5.52 11.95
N SER A 86 5.99 -4.63 12.93
CA SER A 86 5.44 -4.93 14.23
C SER A 86 3.99 -4.46 14.29
N VAL A 87 3.09 -5.32 14.74
CA VAL A 87 1.66 -5.05 14.89
C VAL A 87 1.30 -5.12 16.36
N GLN A 88 0.64 -4.08 16.86
CA GLN A 88 0.15 -4.01 18.23
C GLN A 88 -1.35 -3.82 18.21
N ILE A 89 -2.07 -4.56 19.04
CA ILE A 89 -3.53 -4.46 19.12
C ILE A 89 -3.94 -4.42 20.58
N ALA A 90 -4.76 -3.45 20.95
CA ALA A 90 -5.25 -3.28 22.32
C ALA A 90 -6.73 -2.91 22.31
N PRO A 91 -7.48 -3.23 23.39
CA PRO A 91 -8.83 -2.72 23.55
C PRO A 91 -8.80 -1.20 23.72
N MET A 92 -9.77 -0.51 23.12
CA MET A 92 -9.96 0.92 23.32
C MET A 92 -10.63 1.17 24.68
N ALA A 93 -10.03 2.01 25.51
CA ALA A 93 -10.59 2.30 26.83
C ALA A 93 -11.92 3.07 26.73
N GLY A 94 -12.94 2.60 27.42
CA GLY A 94 -14.27 3.23 27.47
C GLY A 94 -15.16 2.95 26.26
N GLU A 95 -14.72 2.14 25.31
CA GLU A 95 -15.48 1.77 24.10
C GLU A 95 -15.57 0.24 24.01
N ASP A 96 -16.72 -0.33 24.40
CA ASP A 96 -16.92 -1.77 24.48
C ASP A 96 -16.74 -2.43 23.11
N GLY A 97 -15.79 -3.36 23.05
CA GLY A 97 -15.49 -4.07 21.82
C GLY A 97 -14.98 -3.15 20.71
N GLN A 98 -14.28 -2.05 20.99
CA GLN A 98 -13.42 -1.42 19.98
C GLN A 98 -11.96 -1.81 20.22
N LEU A 99 -11.20 -1.93 19.14
CA LEU A 99 -9.77 -2.20 19.20
C LEU A 99 -9.00 -1.08 18.52
N ILE A 100 -7.85 -0.71 19.07
CA ILE A 100 -6.84 0.07 18.37
C ILE A 100 -5.77 -0.88 17.83
N MET A 101 -5.43 -0.72 16.56
CA MET A 101 -4.35 -1.44 15.89
C MET A 101 -3.28 -0.44 15.46
N LEU A 102 -2.04 -0.66 15.89
CA LEU A 102 -0.87 0.10 15.48
C LEU A 102 0.02 -0.78 14.62
N ILE A 103 0.49 -0.23 13.50
CA ILE A 103 1.38 -0.94 12.56
C ILE A 103 2.66 -0.12 12.43
N THR A 104 3.80 -0.74 12.77
CA THR A 104 5.11 -0.11 12.66
C THR A 104 5.94 -0.88 11.63
N PRO A 105 6.16 -0.31 10.42
CA PRO A 105 7.09 -0.88 9.46
C PRO A 105 8.48 -1.01 10.09
N ARG A 106 9.11 -2.15 9.92
CA ARG A 106 10.48 -2.34 10.37
C ARG A 106 11.42 -2.08 9.21
N ASP A 107 12.28 -1.09 9.38
CA ASP A 107 13.36 -0.83 8.44
C ASP A 107 14.31 -2.04 8.45
N LEU A 108 14.44 -2.73 7.30
CA LEU A 108 15.34 -3.87 7.13
C LEU A 108 16.83 -3.44 7.23
N SER A 109 17.10 -2.15 7.36
CA SER A 109 18.43 -1.55 7.51
C SER A 109 19.10 -1.78 8.88
N GLY A 110 18.45 -2.48 9.81
CA GLY A 110 18.89 -2.64 11.21
C GLY A 110 20.10 -3.57 11.48
N GLN A 111 20.80 -4.09 10.47
CA GLN A 111 21.99 -4.94 10.65
C GLN A 111 23.34 -4.28 10.35
N MET A 112 23.39 -2.96 10.20
CA MET A 112 24.64 -2.20 10.33
C MET A 112 24.37 -0.86 11.00
N GLY A 113 25.20 -0.55 12.00
CA GLY A 113 24.92 0.46 13.00
C GLY A 113 24.87 1.91 12.54
N GLN A 114 24.57 2.72 13.55
CA GLN A 114 24.72 4.18 13.61
C GLN A 114 23.65 5.01 12.89
N ASN A 115 22.78 5.61 13.73
CA ASN A 115 22.27 6.97 13.60
C ASN A 115 22.20 7.56 12.17
N HIS A 116 21.04 7.43 11.52
CA HIS A 116 20.59 8.45 10.59
C HIS A 116 19.10 8.75 10.78
N PRO A 117 18.72 10.00 11.10
CA PRO A 117 17.35 10.39 11.35
C PRO A 117 16.60 10.56 10.02
N VAL A 118 15.37 10.04 9.96
CA VAL A 118 14.25 10.56 9.15
C VAL A 118 14.61 10.97 7.72
N LYS A 119 15.21 10.07 6.91
CA LYS A 119 15.33 10.23 5.45
C LYS A 119 15.18 8.92 4.64
N SER A 120 14.75 7.82 5.27
CA SER A 120 14.64 6.49 4.63
C SER A 120 13.28 6.28 3.92
N ALA A 121 12.18 6.81 4.46
CA ALA A 121 10.83 6.59 3.90
C ALA A 121 10.66 7.13 2.46
N ALA A 122 11.27 8.26 2.13
CA ALA A 122 11.16 8.85 0.79
C ALA A 122 11.97 8.10 -0.28
N ARG A 123 13.07 7.41 0.09
CA ARG A 123 13.88 6.65 -0.89
C ARG A 123 13.35 5.25 -1.17
N SER A 124 12.69 4.60 -0.20
CA SER A 124 12.05 3.29 -0.42
C SER A 124 10.79 3.40 -1.30
N ALA A 125 10.01 4.47 -1.22
CA ALA A 125 8.86 4.69 -2.11
C ALA A 125 9.28 4.97 -3.57
N ILE A 126 10.41 5.65 -3.77
CA ILE A 126 10.93 6.02 -5.10
C ILE A 126 11.60 4.84 -5.81
N GLY A 127 12.30 3.96 -5.09
CA GLY A 127 12.86 2.73 -5.66
C GLY A 127 11.82 1.64 -6.00
N MET A 128 10.61 1.71 -5.42
CA MET A 128 9.54 0.72 -5.60
C MET A 128 8.56 1.04 -6.73
N GLY A 129 8.42 2.32 -7.11
CA GLY A 129 7.58 2.73 -8.24
C GLY A 129 8.06 2.15 -9.58
N ALA A 130 9.38 2.06 -9.79
CA ALA A 130 9.98 1.49 -10.99
C ALA A 130 9.73 -0.03 -11.11
N MET A 131 9.79 -0.78 -10.00
CA MET A 131 9.53 -2.23 -10.02
C MET A 131 8.05 -2.52 -10.34
N LEU A 132 7.12 -1.80 -9.71
CA LEU A 132 5.68 -1.91 -10.01
C LEU A 132 5.36 -1.45 -11.43
N ALA A 133 6.02 -0.39 -11.92
CA ALA A 133 5.86 0.05 -13.29
C ALA A 133 6.32 -1.04 -14.28
N HIS A 134 7.43 -1.70 -14.01
CA HIS A 134 7.88 -2.86 -14.79
C HIS A 134 6.90 -4.04 -14.72
N GLU A 135 6.32 -4.33 -13.56
CA GLU A 135 5.33 -5.41 -13.41
C GLU A 135 3.97 -5.09 -14.05
N ILE A 136 3.61 -3.82 -14.23
CA ILE A 136 2.39 -3.39 -14.96
C ILE A 136 2.64 -3.32 -16.48
N LYS A 137 3.85 -2.92 -16.93
CA LYS A 137 4.23 -2.93 -18.36
C LYS A 137 4.14 -4.33 -18.96
N ASN A 138 4.47 -5.38 -18.19
CA ASN A 138 4.45 -6.77 -18.65
C ASN A 138 3.05 -7.29 -19.07
N PRO A 139 1.99 -7.22 -18.23
CA PRO A 139 0.64 -7.61 -18.64
C PRO A 139 0.07 -6.70 -19.74
N LEU A 140 0.40 -5.41 -19.77
CA LEU A 140 -0.02 -4.50 -20.85
C LEU A 140 0.59 -4.87 -22.21
N ALA A 141 1.87 -5.29 -22.23
CA ALA A 141 2.51 -5.83 -23.41
C ALA A 141 1.82 -7.14 -23.88
N GLY A 142 1.43 -8.01 -22.93
CA GLY A 142 0.65 -9.22 -23.22
C GLY A 142 -0.73 -8.94 -23.81
N ILE A 143 -1.48 -7.99 -23.24
CA ILE A 143 -2.79 -7.55 -23.73
C ILE A 143 -2.66 -6.96 -25.15
N THR A 144 -1.64 -6.14 -25.37
CA THR A 144 -1.34 -5.56 -26.69
C THR A 144 -1.04 -6.65 -27.72
N GLY A 145 -0.19 -7.62 -27.37
CA GLY A 145 0.15 -8.75 -28.25
C GLY A 145 -1.05 -9.63 -28.57
N ALA A 146 -1.90 -9.93 -27.58
CA ALA A 146 -3.13 -10.69 -27.79
C ALA A 146 -4.11 -9.94 -28.72
N ALA A 147 -4.30 -8.63 -28.51
CA ALA A 147 -5.13 -7.80 -29.39
C ALA A 147 -4.59 -7.75 -30.83
N GLN A 148 -3.27 -7.66 -31.01
CA GLN A 148 -2.64 -7.69 -32.33
C GLN A 148 -2.81 -9.05 -33.04
N LEU A 149 -2.68 -10.16 -32.32
CA LEU A 149 -2.91 -11.50 -32.87
C LEU A 149 -4.39 -11.71 -33.25
N LEU A 150 -5.33 -11.18 -32.47
CA LEU A 150 -6.75 -11.20 -32.80
C LEU A 150 -7.03 -10.37 -34.06
N ALA A 151 -6.45 -9.17 -34.17
CA ALA A 151 -6.61 -8.29 -35.33
C ALA A 151 -6.16 -8.90 -36.68
N MET A 152 -5.28 -9.91 -36.65
CA MET A 152 -4.86 -10.64 -37.85
C MET A 152 -5.99 -11.46 -38.49
N ASN A 153 -6.97 -11.90 -37.69
CA ASN A 153 -8.05 -12.80 -38.12
C ASN A 153 -9.44 -12.15 -38.12
N LEU A 154 -9.53 -10.86 -37.78
CA LEU A 154 -10.80 -10.12 -37.71
C LEU A 154 -11.13 -9.39 -39.01
N ASN A 155 -12.44 -9.25 -39.28
CA ASN A 155 -12.98 -8.45 -40.36
C ASN A 155 -12.85 -6.95 -40.03
N ALA A 156 -12.90 -6.07 -41.03
CA ALA A 156 -12.64 -4.63 -40.87
C ALA A 156 -13.49 -3.94 -39.78
N GLY A 157 -14.73 -4.41 -39.52
CA GLY A 157 -15.61 -3.84 -38.50
C GLY A 157 -15.22 -4.18 -37.04
N ASP A 158 -14.57 -5.33 -36.81
CA ASP A 158 -14.15 -5.74 -35.45
C ASP A 158 -12.71 -5.31 -35.13
N ARG A 159 -11.97 -4.85 -36.16
CA ARG A 159 -10.60 -4.32 -36.02
C ARG A 159 -10.54 -3.04 -35.20
N GLU A 160 -11.55 -2.19 -35.29
CA GLU A 160 -11.64 -0.96 -34.49
C GLU A 160 -11.54 -1.25 -32.99
N MET A 161 -12.11 -2.36 -32.53
CA MET A 161 -12.06 -2.74 -31.11
C MET A 161 -10.66 -3.17 -30.70
N THR A 162 -9.97 -3.96 -31.53
CA THR A 162 -8.57 -4.35 -31.26
C THR A 162 -7.62 -3.16 -31.31
N ASP A 163 -7.83 -2.22 -32.23
CA ASP A 163 -7.03 -1.00 -32.34
C ASP A 163 -7.25 -0.09 -31.14
N LEU A 164 -8.49 0.00 -30.64
CA LEU A 164 -8.80 0.71 -29.40
C LEU A 164 -8.08 0.09 -28.19
N ILE A 165 -8.12 -1.24 -28.03
CA ILE A 165 -7.41 -1.96 -26.95
C ILE A 165 -5.91 -1.69 -27.00
N VAL A 166 -5.30 -1.74 -28.20
CA VAL A 166 -3.88 -1.44 -28.38
C VAL A 166 -3.56 0.01 -28.02
N SER A 167 -4.40 0.96 -28.45
CA SER A 167 -4.18 2.38 -28.19
C SER A 167 -4.29 2.75 -26.70
N GLU A 168 -5.29 2.22 -25.99
CA GLU A 168 -5.44 2.46 -24.56
C GLU A 168 -4.34 1.77 -23.74
N SER A 169 -3.93 0.56 -24.12
CA SER A 169 -2.81 -0.11 -23.44
C SER A 169 -1.52 0.71 -23.55
N ARG A 170 -1.24 1.30 -24.72
CA ARG A 170 -0.11 2.23 -24.91
C ARG A 170 -0.27 3.52 -24.12
N ARG A 171 -1.48 4.07 -24.03
CA ARG A 171 -1.75 5.27 -23.23
C ARG A 171 -1.47 5.04 -21.75
N ILE A 172 -1.86 3.88 -21.22
CA ILE A 172 -1.58 3.49 -19.83
C ILE A 172 -0.06 3.38 -19.60
N VAL A 173 0.69 2.77 -20.52
CA VAL A 173 2.17 2.72 -20.43
C VAL A 173 2.78 4.12 -20.40
N ALA A 174 2.31 5.04 -21.25
CA ALA A 174 2.82 6.42 -21.27
C ALA A 174 2.52 7.20 -19.98
N LEU A 175 1.32 7.01 -19.39
CA LEU A 175 0.97 7.60 -18.09
C LEU A 175 1.84 7.04 -16.96
N LEU A 176 2.14 5.75 -17.02
CA LEU A 176 3.01 5.08 -16.05
C LEU A 176 4.45 5.61 -16.13
N GLU A 177 4.98 5.83 -17.33
CA GLU A 177 6.30 6.45 -17.55
C GLU A 177 6.36 7.89 -17.00
N GLN A 178 5.27 8.67 -17.12
CA GLN A 178 5.19 10.01 -16.51
C GLN A 178 5.24 9.95 -14.98
N VAL A 179 4.57 8.97 -14.36
CA VAL A 179 4.60 8.77 -12.91
C VAL A 179 5.99 8.33 -12.42
N GLU A 180 6.71 7.51 -13.18
CA GLU A 180 8.12 7.17 -12.89
C GLU A 180 9.00 8.43 -12.86
N GLN A 181 8.74 9.41 -13.73
CA GLN A 181 9.51 10.64 -13.83
C GLN A 181 9.29 11.60 -12.64
N PHE A 182 8.11 11.56 -12.00
CA PHE A 182 7.86 12.31 -10.75
C PHE A 182 8.59 11.71 -9.53
N GLY A 183 9.00 10.44 -9.61
CA GLY A 183 9.81 9.78 -8.58
C GLY A 183 11.31 10.00 -8.73
N ASP A 184 11.78 10.53 -9.87
CA ASP A 184 13.22 10.64 -10.14
C ASP A 184 13.89 11.71 -9.26
N THR A 185 14.65 11.26 -8.25
CA THR A 185 15.43 12.11 -7.34
C THR A 185 16.92 12.11 -7.67
N ARG A 186 17.31 11.66 -8.87
CA ARG A 186 18.68 11.81 -9.33
C ARG A 186 19.04 13.30 -9.34
N PRO A 187 20.18 13.70 -8.73
CA PRO A 187 20.60 15.09 -8.82
C PRO A 187 20.75 15.48 -10.29
N PRO A 188 20.36 16.70 -10.68
CA PRO A 188 20.48 17.15 -12.06
C PRO A 188 21.93 17.00 -12.51
N GLU A 189 22.12 16.59 -13.77
CA GLU A 189 23.46 16.54 -14.36
C GLU A 189 24.03 17.96 -14.43
N CYS A 190 24.91 18.29 -13.49
CA CYS A 190 25.61 19.56 -13.48
C CYS A 190 26.72 19.54 -14.53
N CYS A 191 26.48 20.17 -15.67
CA CYS A 191 27.52 20.49 -16.63
C CYS A 191 28.22 21.80 -16.23
N ALA A 192 29.54 21.89 -16.43
CA ALA A 192 30.25 23.15 -16.25
C ALA A 192 29.72 24.19 -17.27
N VAL A 193 29.26 25.33 -16.77
CA VAL A 193 28.89 26.47 -17.61
C VAL A 193 30.18 27.21 -17.92
N ASN A 194 30.65 27.09 -19.16
CA ASN A 194 31.75 27.89 -19.71
C ASN A 194 31.24 29.22 -20.24
#